data_AF-A0A965M4T0-F1
#
_entry.id   AF-A0A965M4T0-F1
#
_cell.length_a   1.000
_cell.length_b   1.000
_cell.length_c   1.000
_cell.angle_alpha   90.00
_cell.angle_beta   90.00
_cell.angle_gamma   90.00
#
_symmetry.space_group_name_H-M   'P 1'
#
loop_
_entity.id
_entity.type
_entity.pdbx_description
1 polymer ?
#
loop_
_entity_poly.entity_id
_entity_poly.type
_entity_poly.pdbx_seq_one_letter_code
_entity_poly.pdbx_strand_id
1 'polypeptide(L)'
;MAKPKTTSLGPSLGQEVIALAILGAGILLLLSLFSFDPKDLSFYSQPAQQPKANLVGPAGAYLGGILFLLFGLGSYLFPVVLITGGLLLFFAKEVHYSQKFLYLGILLVTGACLLQLAAPVFGPSLANPLFSGAQGLDGAPSAAGKMPGGYIGYFLNDKFLAPILGQVGAVLVFGLSYLVVLVLLFEFRPAELARAFGEAGRAIVDQYWDYRIRKAPPTERIELEQKKLEIEHKRLQRRLAKEKSVVQTKETPVAPTPAVHRPAPKIVDTTKTPFASSLPPSAAPEKTKTPKPEKPIKTLPPAESPLPPLSEEPAPKP
;
A
#
# COMPACT_ATOMS: atom_id res chain seq x y z
N MET A 1 11.56 27.80 34.82
CA MET A 1 12.52 27.18 33.86
C MET A 1 11.78 26.16 33.02
N ALA A 2 11.90 26.20 31.70
CA ALA A 2 11.33 25.16 30.83
C ALA A 2 12.27 23.94 30.83
N LYS A 3 11.75 22.73 31.02
CA LYS A 3 12.55 21.51 30.78
C LYS A 3 12.86 21.41 29.28
N PRO A 4 14.12 21.18 28.86
CA PRO A 4 14.41 20.93 27.46
C PRO A 4 13.71 19.64 27.03
N LYS A 5 12.93 19.69 25.94
CA LYS A 5 12.48 18.46 25.28
C LYS A 5 13.70 17.81 24.65
N THR A 6 14.12 16.66 25.20
CA THR A 6 15.14 15.79 24.62
C THR A 6 14.59 15.17 23.33
N THR A 7 14.74 15.90 22.22
CA THR A 7 14.31 15.44 20.89
C THR A 7 15.19 14.27 20.47
N SER A 8 14.73 13.04 20.72
CA SER A 8 15.41 11.83 20.22
C SER A 8 15.66 11.96 18.71
N LEU A 9 16.88 11.65 18.26
CA LEU A 9 17.19 11.59 16.84
C LEU A 9 16.78 10.25 16.21
N GLY A 10 16.66 9.18 17.01
CA GLY A 10 16.24 7.85 16.57
C GLY A 10 14.79 7.47 16.93
N PRO A 11 14.33 6.28 16.51
CA PRO A 11 13.11 5.65 17.04
C PRO A 11 13.23 5.38 18.54
N SER A 12 12.13 4.96 19.17
CA SER A 12 12.17 4.51 20.57
C SER A 12 12.58 3.05 20.68
N LEU A 13 13.27 2.68 21.76
CA LEU A 13 13.69 1.30 22.05
C LEU A 13 12.52 0.30 22.01
N GLY A 14 11.31 0.73 22.38
CA GLY A 14 10.09 -0.07 22.23
C GLY A 14 9.72 -0.34 20.76
N GLN A 15 9.83 0.66 19.88
CA GLN A 15 9.65 0.47 18.44
C GLN A 15 10.73 -0.43 17.84
N GLU A 16 12.00 -0.30 18.26
CA GLU A 16 13.11 -1.15 17.82
C GLU A 16 12.88 -2.63 18.18
N VAL A 17 12.47 -2.92 19.42
CA VAL A 17 12.14 -4.29 19.86
C VAL A 17 10.94 -4.85 19.10
N ILE A 18 9.89 -4.05 18.87
CA ILE A 18 8.72 -4.47 18.07
C ILE A 18 9.11 -4.70 16.60
N ALA A 19 9.97 -3.86 16.02
CA ALA A 19 10.50 -4.01 14.66
C ALA A 19 11.27 -5.32 14.50
N LEU A 20 12.19 -5.61 15.43
CA LEU A 20 12.97 -6.85 15.45
C LEU A 20 12.09 -8.08 15.63
N ALA A 21 11.06 -8.01 16.49
CA ALA A 21 10.10 -9.10 16.67
C ALA A 21 9.26 -9.37 15.40
N ILE A 22 8.77 -8.31 14.73
CA ILE A 22 8.02 -8.40 13.46
C ILE A 22 8.91 -8.95 12.33
N LEU A 23 10.14 -8.46 12.23
CA LEU A 23 11.14 -8.89 11.25
C LEU A 23 11.50 -10.38 11.46
N GLY A 24 11.78 -10.78 12.70
CA GLY A 24 12.05 -12.17 13.08
C GLY A 24 10.85 -13.10 12.79
N ALA A 25 9.63 -12.68 13.12
CA ALA A 25 8.41 -13.41 12.76
C ALA A 25 8.24 -13.55 11.24
N GLY A 26 8.58 -12.50 10.46
CA GLY A 26 8.59 -12.55 9.00
C GLY A 26 9.61 -13.52 8.41
N ILE A 27 10.82 -13.60 8.97
CA ILE A 27 11.85 -14.57 8.57
C ILE A 27 11.42 -16.00 8.93
N LEU A 28 10.91 -16.23 10.15
CA LEU A 28 10.39 -17.54 10.55
C LEU A 28 9.23 -17.96 9.64
N LEU A 29 8.32 -17.04 9.30
CA LEU A 29 7.21 -17.34 8.39
C LEU A 29 7.68 -17.65 6.97
N LEU A 30 8.70 -16.95 6.46
CA LEU A 30 9.31 -17.24 5.16
C LEU A 30 9.92 -18.64 5.14
N LEU A 31 10.66 -18.99 6.19
CA LEU A 31 11.30 -20.30 6.34
C LEU A 31 10.27 -21.42 6.48
N SER A 32 9.19 -21.18 7.22
CA SER A 32 8.02 -22.05 7.36
C SER A 32 7.32 -22.31 6.02
N LEU A 33 7.09 -21.28 5.19
CA LEU A 33 6.46 -21.44 3.88
C LEU A 33 7.40 -22.09 2.85
N PHE A 34 8.69 -21.74 2.86
CA PHE A 34 9.68 -22.26 1.91
C PHE A 34 10.04 -23.73 2.15
N SER A 35 10.06 -24.18 3.42
CA SER A 35 10.32 -25.58 3.80
C SER A 35 9.04 -26.40 4.04
N PHE A 36 7.94 -26.02 3.40
CA PHE A 36 6.65 -26.69 3.57
C PHE A 36 6.53 -27.97 2.73
N ASP A 37 6.49 -29.15 3.37
CA ASP A 37 6.03 -30.42 2.75
C ASP A 37 4.61 -30.73 3.27
N PRO A 38 3.61 -30.95 2.39
CA PRO A 38 2.26 -31.39 2.80
C PRO A 38 2.26 -32.61 3.73
N LYS A 39 3.22 -33.52 3.62
CA LYS A 39 3.33 -34.74 4.46
C LYS A 39 3.60 -34.43 5.93
N ASP A 40 4.04 -33.22 6.26
CA ASP A 40 4.17 -32.80 7.65
C ASP A 40 2.79 -32.69 8.34
N LEU A 41 1.70 -32.52 7.60
CA LEU A 41 0.34 -32.47 8.13
C LEU A 41 -0.29 -33.87 8.19
N SER A 42 -0.84 -34.22 9.36
CA SER A 42 -1.64 -35.43 9.58
C SER A 42 -2.92 -35.50 8.74
N PHE A 43 -3.41 -34.36 8.24
CA PHE A 43 -4.55 -34.30 7.33
C PHE A 43 -4.20 -34.71 5.88
N TYR A 44 -2.90 -34.80 5.56
CA TYR A 44 -2.39 -35.09 4.21
C TYR A 44 -1.54 -36.36 4.13
N SER A 45 -0.88 -36.78 5.23
CA SER A 45 -0.16 -38.05 5.32
C SER A 45 -0.54 -38.80 6.60
N GLN A 46 -0.76 -40.10 6.48
CA GLN A 46 -1.05 -41.02 7.58
C GLN A 46 -0.15 -42.27 7.46
N PRO A 47 0.85 -42.44 8.35
CA PRO A 47 1.27 -41.50 9.39
C PRO A 47 1.80 -40.18 8.83
N ALA A 48 1.72 -39.11 9.63
CA ALA A 48 2.36 -37.84 9.29
C ALA A 48 3.89 -37.98 9.37
N GLN A 49 4.63 -37.27 8.51
CA GLN A 49 6.10 -37.39 8.45
C GLN A 49 6.75 -37.01 9.80
N GLN A 50 7.75 -37.79 10.22
CA GLN A 50 8.52 -37.58 11.44
C GLN A 50 10.01 -37.90 11.18
N PRO A 51 10.97 -37.02 11.53
CA PRO A 51 10.75 -35.64 11.95
C PRO A 51 10.08 -34.80 10.85
N LYS A 52 9.57 -33.62 11.20
CA LYS A 52 9.00 -32.68 10.24
C LYS A 52 10.08 -32.15 9.28
N ALA A 53 9.75 -32.01 8.00
CA ALA A 53 10.62 -31.38 7.01
C ALA A 53 10.76 -29.87 7.25
N ASN A 54 9.73 -29.25 7.83
CA ASN A 54 9.70 -27.82 8.09
C ASN A 54 10.84 -27.37 9.01
N LEU A 55 11.65 -26.41 8.55
CA LEU A 55 12.84 -25.90 9.26
C LEU A 55 12.50 -25.13 10.55
N VAL A 56 11.24 -24.70 10.71
CA VAL A 56 10.70 -24.08 11.95
C VAL A 56 10.03 -25.12 12.87
N GLY A 57 9.97 -26.39 12.44
CA GLY A 57 9.34 -27.48 13.17
C GLY A 57 7.80 -27.48 13.09
N PRO A 58 7.11 -28.20 14.00
CA PRO A 58 5.69 -28.48 13.89
C PRO A 58 4.78 -27.24 13.80
N ALA A 59 5.11 -26.17 14.52
CA ALA A 59 4.35 -24.92 14.47
C ALA A 59 4.43 -24.25 13.07
N GLY A 60 5.62 -24.27 12.46
CA GLY A 60 5.84 -23.77 11.10
C GLY A 60 5.13 -24.60 10.04
N ALA A 61 5.05 -25.92 10.21
CA ALA A 61 4.30 -26.79 9.31
C ALA A 61 2.79 -26.47 9.33
N TYR A 62 2.15 -26.41 10.51
CA TYR A 62 0.72 -26.10 10.58
C TYR A 62 0.39 -24.66 10.16
N LEU A 63 1.22 -23.68 10.52
CA LEU A 63 1.02 -22.27 10.11
C LEU A 63 1.15 -22.09 8.60
N GLY A 64 2.18 -22.68 7.99
CA GLY A 64 2.36 -22.69 6.54
C GLY A 64 1.18 -23.38 5.84
N GLY A 65 0.73 -24.52 6.36
CA GLY A 65 -0.44 -25.24 5.85
C GLY A 65 -1.73 -24.41 5.88
N ILE A 66 -2.02 -23.70 6.98
CA ILE A 66 -3.20 -22.81 7.05
C ILE A 66 -3.11 -21.68 6.03
N LEU A 67 -1.92 -21.11 5.81
CA LEU A 67 -1.72 -20.02 4.85
C LEU A 67 -1.79 -20.50 3.39
N PHE A 68 -1.21 -21.65 3.05
CA PHE A 68 -1.38 -22.26 1.71
C PHE A 68 -2.83 -22.70 1.46
N LEU A 69 -3.57 -23.10 2.51
CA LEU A 69 -4.99 -23.47 2.39
C LEU A 69 -5.84 -22.24 2.03
N LEU A 70 -5.66 -21.14 2.76
CA LEU A 70 -6.47 -19.94 2.60
C LEU A 70 -6.06 -19.09 1.38
N PHE A 71 -4.76 -18.85 1.18
CA PHE A 71 -4.23 -17.89 0.20
C PHE A 71 -3.39 -18.53 -0.92
N GLY A 72 -3.09 -19.83 -0.84
CA GLY A 72 -2.23 -20.53 -1.81
C GLY A 72 -0.84 -19.89 -1.91
N LEU A 73 -0.38 -19.63 -3.12
CA LEU A 73 0.89 -18.91 -3.36
C LEU A 73 0.85 -17.46 -2.85
N GLY A 74 -0.34 -16.90 -2.63
CA GLY A 74 -0.53 -15.60 -1.97
C GLY A 74 -0.03 -15.57 -0.52
N SER A 75 0.18 -16.74 0.10
CA SER A 75 0.83 -16.87 1.42
C SER A 75 2.21 -16.21 1.46
N TYR A 76 2.98 -16.23 0.38
CA TYR A 76 4.32 -15.63 0.30
C TYR A 76 4.33 -14.11 0.42
N LEU A 77 3.20 -13.42 0.26
CA LEU A 77 3.11 -11.98 0.55
C LEU A 77 3.21 -11.71 2.06
N PHE A 78 2.73 -12.59 2.93
CA PHE A 78 2.78 -12.39 4.39
C PHE A 78 4.21 -12.17 4.93
N PRO A 79 5.20 -13.05 4.68
CA PRO A 79 6.57 -12.81 5.14
C PRO A 79 7.22 -11.60 4.47
N VAL A 80 6.97 -11.34 3.18
CA VAL A 80 7.48 -10.15 2.47
C VAL A 80 7.04 -8.88 3.20
N VAL A 81 5.77 -8.81 3.59
CA VAL A 81 5.22 -7.69 4.36
C VAL A 81 5.85 -7.61 5.75
N LEU A 82 5.88 -8.71 6.51
CA LEU A 82 6.41 -8.68 7.88
C LEU A 82 7.87 -8.22 7.88
N ILE A 83 8.68 -8.69 6.92
CA ILE A 83 10.06 -8.24 6.74
C ILE A 83 10.10 -6.75 6.34
N THR A 84 9.39 -6.33 5.28
CA THR A 84 9.41 -4.92 4.81
C THR A 84 8.84 -3.94 5.84
N GLY A 85 7.77 -4.31 6.55
CA GLY A 85 7.14 -3.52 7.61
C GLY A 85 7.97 -3.47 8.89
N GLY A 86 8.67 -4.55 9.22
CA GLY A 86 9.67 -4.59 10.29
C GLY A 86 10.85 -3.67 9.99
N LEU A 87 11.40 -3.73 8.77
CA LEU A 87 12.44 -2.78 8.31
C LEU A 87 11.93 -1.33 8.35
N LEU A 88 10.70 -1.06 7.86
CA LEU A 88 10.13 0.29 7.92
C LEU A 88 9.96 0.77 9.36
N LEU A 89 9.49 -0.06 10.30
CA LEU A 89 9.39 0.31 11.72
C LEU A 89 10.76 0.56 12.35
N PHE A 90 11.80 -0.15 11.92
CA PHE A 90 13.16 0.03 12.41
C PHE A 90 13.77 1.37 11.99
N PHE A 91 13.43 1.89 10.81
CA PHE A 91 13.97 3.15 10.28
C PHE A 91 13.04 4.36 10.44
N ALA A 92 11.74 4.17 10.61
CA ALA A 92 10.75 5.26 10.63
C ALA A 92 10.38 5.71 12.05
N LYS A 93 10.42 7.03 12.27
CA LYS A 93 10.19 7.66 13.58
C LYS A 93 8.73 7.61 14.03
N GLU A 94 7.80 7.87 13.12
CA GLU A 94 6.36 7.90 13.34
C GLU A 94 5.67 7.23 12.14
N VAL A 95 4.81 6.23 12.38
CA VAL A 95 4.10 5.51 11.30
C VAL A 95 2.66 5.20 11.72
N HIS A 96 1.72 5.67 10.92
CA HIS A 96 0.29 5.45 11.11
C HIS A 96 -0.15 4.12 10.45
N TYR A 97 0.04 3.00 11.15
CA TYR A 97 -0.15 1.66 10.59
C TYR A 97 -1.60 1.26 10.26
N SER A 98 -2.61 1.84 10.93
CA SER A 98 -3.99 1.34 10.92
C SER A 98 -4.59 1.23 9.50
N GLN A 99 -4.40 2.23 8.66
CA GLN A 99 -4.86 2.19 7.27
C GLN A 99 -4.00 1.29 6.38
N LYS A 100 -2.69 1.20 6.64
CA LYS A 100 -1.77 0.38 5.84
C LYS A 100 -2.02 -1.11 6.00
N PHE A 101 -2.42 -1.57 7.19
CA PHE A 101 -2.89 -2.95 7.38
C PHE A 101 -4.19 -3.27 6.61
N LEU A 102 -5.12 -2.32 6.48
CA LEU A 102 -6.33 -2.51 5.67
C LEU A 102 -5.99 -2.63 4.18
N TYR A 103 -5.20 -1.70 3.64
CA TYR A 103 -4.72 -1.79 2.26
C TYR A 103 -3.99 -3.12 2.01
N LEU A 104 -3.20 -3.58 2.97
CA LEU A 104 -2.54 -4.86 2.86
C LEU A 104 -3.50 -6.05 2.81
N GLY A 105 -4.52 -6.09 3.66
CA GLY A 105 -5.54 -7.14 3.62
C GLY A 105 -6.19 -7.24 2.23
N ILE A 106 -6.45 -6.10 1.60
CA ILE A 106 -6.97 -6.03 0.23
C ILE A 106 -5.91 -6.51 -0.78
N LEU A 107 -4.63 -6.13 -0.64
CA LEU A 107 -3.53 -6.59 -1.51
C LEU A 107 -3.35 -8.11 -1.47
N LEU A 108 -3.45 -8.72 -0.28
CA LEU A 108 -3.39 -10.17 -0.08
C LEU A 108 -4.55 -10.90 -0.77
N VAL A 109 -5.79 -10.41 -0.57
CA VAL A 109 -6.99 -11.00 -1.18
C VAL A 109 -6.99 -10.83 -2.70
N THR A 110 -6.72 -9.63 -3.21
CA THR A 110 -6.65 -9.37 -4.66
C THR A 110 -5.50 -10.13 -5.33
N GLY A 111 -4.34 -10.24 -4.68
CA GLY A 111 -3.22 -11.06 -5.14
C GLY A 111 -3.56 -12.54 -5.21
N ALA A 112 -4.24 -13.09 -4.20
CA ALA A 112 -4.74 -14.47 -4.22
C ALA A 112 -5.74 -14.70 -5.37
N CYS A 113 -6.65 -13.75 -5.63
CA CYS A 113 -7.59 -13.83 -6.76
C CYS A 113 -6.89 -13.73 -8.13
N LEU A 114 -5.83 -12.92 -8.25
CA LEU A 114 -5.01 -12.85 -9.46
C LEU A 114 -4.20 -14.12 -9.71
N LEU A 115 -3.64 -14.74 -8.67
CA LEU A 115 -2.98 -16.05 -8.77
C LEU A 115 -3.96 -17.16 -9.18
N GLN A 116 -5.19 -17.10 -8.69
CA GLN A 116 -6.27 -17.99 -9.13
C GLN A 116 -6.61 -17.81 -10.61
N LEU A 117 -6.73 -16.57 -11.10
CA LEU A 117 -6.96 -16.26 -12.52
C LEU A 117 -5.77 -16.60 -13.43
N ALA A 118 -4.55 -16.57 -12.89
CA ALA A 118 -3.33 -16.95 -13.60
C ALA A 118 -3.17 -18.48 -13.75
N ALA A 119 -3.88 -19.29 -12.96
CA ALA A 119 -3.80 -20.76 -12.97
C ALA A 119 -3.86 -21.41 -14.37
N PRO A 120 -4.79 -21.04 -15.26
CA PRO A 120 -4.93 -21.70 -16.57
C PRO A 120 -3.82 -21.31 -17.56
N VAL A 121 -3.11 -20.19 -17.31
CA VAL A 121 -2.10 -19.63 -18.21
C VAL A 121 -0.70 -20.13 -17.84
N PHE A 122 -0.39 -20.24 -16.54
CA PHE A 122 0.94 -20.63 -16.05
C PHE A 122 1.01 -22.09 -15.55
N GLY A 123 -0.13 -22.76 -15.40
CA GLY A 123 -0.22 -24.20 -15.13
C GLY A 123 0.62 -24.66 -13.93
N PRO A 124 1.50 -25.69 -14.10
CA PRO A 124 2.28 -26.27 -13.00
C PRO A 124 3.20 -25.27 -12.30
N SER A 125 3.60 -24.16 -12.94
CA SER A 125 4.48 -23.16 -12.34
C SER A 125 3.84 -22.35 -11.21
N LEU A 126 2.50 -22.40 -11.04
CA LEU A 126 1.79 -21.77 -9.92
C LEU A 126 1.23 -22.79 -8.91
N ALA A 127 1.63 -24.07 -8.98
CA ALA A 127 0.95 -25.12 -8.24
C ALA A 127 1.01 -24.94 -6.71
N ASN A 128 -0.16 -24.89 -6.07
CA ASN A 128 -0.28 -24.82 -4.60
C ASN A 128 0.30 -26.11 -3.99
N PRO A 129 1.31 -26.04 -3.09
CA PRO A 129 1.91 -27.24 -2.49
C PRO A 129 0.90 -28.22 -1.88
N LEU A 130 -0.20 -27.72 -1.29
CA LEU A 130 -1.25 -28.55 -0.70
C LEU A 130 -2.09 -29.34 -1.72
N PHE A 131 -2.14 -28.89 -2.97
CA PHE A 131 -3.07 -29.42 -3.99
C PHE A 131 -2.37 -29.91 -5.25
N SER A 132 -1.05 -29.76 -5.35
CA SER A 132 -0.23 -30.19 -6.50
C SER A 132 -0.12 -31.71 -6.64
N GLY A 133 -0.14 -32.45 -5.51
CA GLY A 133 -0.11 -33.92 -5.49
C GLY A 133 -1.47 -34.60 -5.35
N ALA A 134 -2.55 -33.84 -5.11
CA ALA A 134 -3.88 -34.41 -4.91
C ALA A 134 -4.61 -34.57 -6.24
N GLN A 135 -5.19 -35.76 -6.48
CA GLN A 135 -6.43 -35.80 -7.27
C GLN A 135 -7.43 -34.89 -6.55
N GLY A 136 -7.88 -33.83 -7.21
CA GLY A 136 -8.82 -32.89 -6.60
C GLY A 136 -10.17 -33.56 -6.27
N LEU A 137 -11.07 -32.86 -5.57
CA LEU A 137 -12.36 -33.41 -5.11
C LEU A 137 -13.23 -34.05 -6.23
N ASP A 138 -12.93 -33.76 -7.50
CA ASP A 138 -13.63 -34.25 -8.70
C ASP A 138 -12.78 -35.26 -9.52
N GLY A 139 -11.72 -35.85 -8.95
CA GLY A 139 -10.85 -36.88 -9.56
C GLY A 139 -9.93 -36.43 -10.72
N ALA A 140 -10.25 -35.31 -11.39
CA ALA A 140 -9.55 -34.87 -12.59
C ALA A 140 -8.06 -34.51 -12.37
N PRO A 141 -7.12 -35.05 -13.18
CA PRO A 141 -5.69 -34.82 -13.05
C PRO A 141 -5.27 -33.46 -13.63
N SER A 142 -5.38 -32.39 -12.84
CA SER A 142 -4.82 -31.09 -13.21
C SER A 142 -3.39 -30.97 -12.68
N ALA A 143 -2.40 -31.01 -13.58
CA ALA A 143 -0.97 -30.92 -13.23
C ALA A 143 -0.55 -29.58 -12.56
N ALA A 144 -1.46 -28.60 -12.51
CA ALA A 144 -1.30 -27.35 -11.76
C ALA A 144 -1.74 -27.43 -10.30
N GLY A 145 -2.35 -28.55 -9.87
CA GLY A 145 -3.18 -28.57 -8.66
C GLY A 145 -4.41 -27.67 -8.78
N LYS A 146 -5.37 -27.82 -7.87
CA LYS A 146 -6.50 -26.88 -7.76
C LYS A 146 -6.14 -25.77 -6.76
N MET A 147 -6.65 -24.56 -6.99
CA MET A 147 -6.56 -23.42 -6.05
C MET A 147 -5.14 -22.86 -5.78
N PRO A 148 -4.39 -22.34 -6.78
CA PRO A 148 -3.15 -21.57 -6.54
C PRO A 148 -3.37 -20.25 -5.79
N GLY A 149 -4.59 -19.70 -5.80
CA GLY A 149 -5.01 -18.61 -4.92
C GLY A 149 -5.55 -19.07 -3.55
N GLY A 150 -5.47 -20.36 -3.23
CA GLY A 150 -6.12 -20.96 -2.06
C GLY A 150 -7.64 -20.85 -2.11
N TYR A 151 -8.30 -21.18 -0.99
CA TYR A 151 -9.75 -21.10 -0.86
C TYR A 151 -10.30 -19.68 -1.07
N ILE A 152 -9.58 -18.64 -0.64
CA ILE A 152 -10.01 -17.24 -0.80
C ILE A 152 -9.99 -16.85 -2.27
N GLY A 153 -8.89 -17.12 -2.99
CA GLY A 153 -8.79 -16.87 -4.42
C GLY A 153 -9.86 -17.63 -5.21
N TYR A 154 -10.03 -18.93 -4.95
CA TYR A 154 -11.05 -19.76 -5.60
C TYR A 154 -12.49 -19.27 -5.32
N PHE A 155 -12.82 -18.89 -4.09
CA PHE A 155 -14.18 -18.47 -3.76
C PHE A 155 -14.52 -17.09 -4.34
N LEU A 156 -13.64 -16.10 -4.17
CA LEU A 156 -13.89 -14.75 -4.71
C LEU A 156 -13.85 -14.69 -6.24
N ASN A 157 -12.99 -15.50 -6.87
CA ASN A 157 -12.93 -15.58 -8.33
C ASN A 157 -13.98 -16.54 -8.90
N ASP A 158 -13.77 -17.85 -8.77
CA ASP A 158 -14.49 -18.89 -9.51
C ASP A 158 -15.96 -19.03 -9.04
N LYS A 159 -16.28 -18.72 -7.78
CA LYS A 159 -17.65 -18.79 -7.24
C LYS A 159 -18.40 -17.46 -7.23
N PHE A 160 -17.72 -16.33 -7.09
CA PHE A 160 -18.37 -15.02 -6.94
C PHE A 160 -18.20 -14.13 -8.17
N LEU A 161 -16.99 -13.69 -8.52
CA LEU A 161 -16.82 -12.63 -9.52
C LEU A 161 -16.85 -13.12 -10.97
N ALA A 162 -16.26 -14.28 -11.27
CA ALA A 162 -16.24 -14.83 -12.64
C ALA A 162 -17.64 -15.21 -13.17
N PRO A 163 -18.59 -15.74 -12.37
CA PRO A 163 -19.98 -15.92 -12.82
C PRO A 163 -20.74 -14.62 -13.12
N ILE A 164 -20.36 -13.50 -12.51
CA ILE A 164 -21.03 -12.19 -12.67
C ILE A 164 -20.43 -11.39 -13.84
N LEU A 165 -19.10 -11.41 -13.98
CA LEU A 165 -18.35 -10.51 -14.85
C LEU A 165 -17.53 -11.20 -15.95
N GLY A 166 -17.53 -12.54 -15.98
CA GLY A 166 -16.63 -13.34 -16.80
C GLY A 166 -15.17 -13.26 -16.33
N GLN A 167 -14.32 -14.14 -16.88
CA GLN A 167 -12.89 -14.18 -16.52
C GLN A 167 -12.18 -12.85 -16.83
N VAL A 168 -12.45 -12.23 -17.98
CA VAL A 168 -11.83 -10.95 -18.38
C VAL A 168 -12.25 -9.81 -17.44
N GLY A 169 -13.52 -9.75 -17.05
CA GLY A 169 -14.01 -8.78 -16.07
C GLY A 169 -13.36 -8.97 -14.69
N ALA A 170 -13.24 -10.22 -14.24
CA ALA A 170 -12.57 -10.53 -12.98
C ALA A 170 -11.07 -10.14 -12.99
N VAL A 171 -10.34 -10.40 -14.07
CA VAL A 171 -8.94 -9.94 -14.25
C VAL A 171 -8.84 -8.43 -14.18
N LEU A 172 -9.73 -7.69 -14.84
CA LEU A 172 -9.72 -6.23 -14.81
C LEU A 172 -10.03 -5.67 -13.42
N VAL A 173 -11.02 -6.21 -12.72
CA VAL A 173 -11.41 -5.74 -11.37
C VAL A 173 -10.34 -6.06 -10.33
N PHE A 174 -9.86 -7.32 -10.26
CA PHE A 174 -8.81 -7.68 -9.31
C PHE A 174 -7.46 -7.04 -9.67
N GLY A 175 -7.13 -6.93 -10.95
CA GLY A 175 -5.91 -6.26 -11.43
C GLY A 175 -5.89 -4.77 -11.11
N LEU A 176 -6.98 -4.05 -11.41
CA LEU A 176 -7.06 -2.61 -11.15
C LEU A 176 -7.13 -2.31 -9.64
N SER A 177 -7.86 -3.09 -8.85
CA SER A 177 -7.86 -2.94 -7.39
C SER A 177 -6.50 -3.26 -6.76
N TYR A 178 -5.81 -4.33 -7.20
CA TYR A 178 -4.43 -4.62 -6.77
C TYR A 178 -3.49 -3.45 -7.08
N LEU A 179 -3.54 -2.88 -8.29
CA LEU A 179 -2.72 -1.73 -8.68
C LEU A 179 -3.03 -0.46 -7.88
N VAL A 180 -4.31 -0.14 -7.66
CA VAL A 180 -4.73 1.01 -6.84
C VAL A 180 -4.23 0.86 -5.40
N VAL A 181 -4.41 -0.33 -4.82
CA VAL A 181 -3.95 -0.66 -3.46
C VAL A 181 -2.43 -0.62 -3.35
N LEU A 182 -1.70 -1.08 -4.37
CA LEU A 182 -0.24 -1.00 -4.42
C LEU A 182 0.24 0.47 -4.41
N VAL A 183 -0.39 1.34 -5.20
CA VAL A 183 -0.08 2.79 -5.21
C VAL A 183 -0.36 3.44 -3.86
N LEU A 184 -1.50 3.10 -3.22
CA LEU A 184 -1.87 3.62 -1.89
C LEU A 184 -0.93 3.13 -0.78
N LEU A 185 -0.54 1.85 -0.79
CA LEU A 185 0.26 1.24 0.27
C LEU A 185 1.73 1.72 0.26
N PHE A 186 2.31 1.82 -0.95
CA PHE A 186 3.68 2.32 -1.15
C PHE A 186 3.78 3.85 -1.21
N GLU A 187 2.64 4.58 -1.15
CA GLU A 187 2.54 6.04 -1.40
C GLU A 187 3.26 6.46 -2.69
N PHE A 188 3.26 5.55 -3.67
CA PHE A 188 4.27 5.54 -4.71
C PHE A 188 3.99 6.62 -5.75
N ARG A 189 5.01 7.41 -6.08
CA ARG A 189 5.03 8.24 -7.28
C ARG A 189 5.52 7.37 -8.45
N PRO A 190 4.64 6.77 -9.28
CA PRO A 190 5.10 5.92 -10.40
C PRO A 190 5.98 6.70 -11.39
N ALA A 191 5.82 8.02 -11.47
CA ALA A 191 6.67 8.90 -12.26
C ALA A 191 8.14 8.96 -11.77
N GLU A 192 8.42 8.69 -10.50
CA GLU A 192 9.78 8.67 -9.94
C GLU A 192 10.41 7.28 -10.06
N LEU A 193 9.63 6.21 -9.82
CA LEU A 193 10.06 4.84 -10.13
C LEU A 193 10.39 4.66 -11.63
N ALA A 194 9.55 5.18 -12.53
CA ALA A 194 9.77 5.10 -13.96
C ALA A 194 10.99 5.92 -14.43
N ARG A 195 11.37 6.97 -13.69
CA ARG A 195 12.66 7.67 -13.90
C ARG A 195 13.82 6.81 -13.40
N ALA A 196 13.75 6.26 -12.19
CA ALA A 196 14.79 5.42 -11.62
C ALA A 196 15.09 4.17 -12.48
N PHE A 197 14.08 3.42 -12.91
CA PHE A 197 14.27 2.32 -13.88
C PHE A 197 14.74 2.83 -15.25
N GLY A 198 14.24 3.98 -15.71
CA GLY A 198 14.67 4.64 -16.94
C GLY A 198 16.12 5.15 -16.90
N GLU A 199 16.74 5.26 -15.72
CA GLU A 199 18.13 5.69 -15.50
C GLU A 199 19.04 4.48 -15.24
N ALA A 200 18.61 3.53 -14.41
CA ALA A 200 19.30 2.24 -14.26
C ALA A 200 19.41 1.49 -15.60
N GLY A 201 18.33 1.46 -16.39
CA GLY A 201 18.32 0.87 -17.73
C GLY A 201 19.24 1.59 -18.73
N ARG A 202 19.49 2.90 -18.55
CA ARG A 202 20.52 3.61 -19.34
C ARG A 202 21.92 3.20 -18.89
N ALA A 203 22.20 3.23 -17.59
CA ALA A 203 23.50 2.85 -17.04
C ALA A 203 23.94 1.43 -17.48
N ILE A 204 23.02 0.46 -17.50
CA ILE A 204 23.28 -0.91 -17.98
C ILE A 204 23.58 -0.93 -19.49
N VAL A 205 22.81 -0.18 -20.30
CA VAL A 205 23.05 -0.08 -21.75
C VAL A 205 24.38 0.62 -22.05
N ASP A 206 24.67 1.73 -21.37
CA ASP A 206 25.89 2.51 -21.60
C ASP A 206 27.14 1.72 -21.13
N GLN A 207 27.06 0.96 -20.02
CA GLN A 207 28.08 -0.04 -19.64
C GLN A 207 28.27 -1.15 -20.68
N TYR A 208 27.20 -1.63 -21.33
CA TYR A 208 27.28 -2.64 -22.38
C TYR A 208 28.00 -2.08 -23.64
N TRP A 209 27.68 -0.85 -24.05
CA TRP A 209 28.39 -0.17 -25.14
C TRP A 209 29.87 0.05 -24.81
N ASP A 210 30.19 0.48 -23.59
CA ASP A 210 31.58 0.70 -23.17
C ASP A 210 32.38 -0.61 -23.07
N TYR A 211 31.76 -1.72 -22.64
CA TYR A 211 32.35 -3.05 -22.69
C TYR A 211 32.63 -3.51 -24.14
N ARG A 212 31.67 -3.26 -25.05
CA ARG A 212 31.82 -3.54 -26.49
C ARG A 212 32.96 -2.75 -27.10
N ILE A 213 33.01 -1.42 -26.90
CA ILE A 213 34.06 -0.53 -27.43
C ILE A 213 35.43 -0.93 -26.86
N ARG A 214 35.53 -1.24 -25.56
CA ARG A 214 36.79 -1.68 -24.92
C ARG A 214 37.34 -2.99 -25.49
N LYS A 215 36.50 -3.88 -26.03
CA LYS A 215 36.92 -5.17 -26.63
C LYS A 215 37.01 -5.18 -28.15
N ALA A 216 36.49 -4.18 -28.86
CA ALA A 216 36.52 -4.13 -30.32
C ALA A 216 37.95 -3.91 -30.88
N PRO A 217 38.26 -4.37 -32.11
CA PRO A 217 39.47 -3.99 -32.83
C PRO A 217 39.48 -2.48 -33.18
N PRO A 218 40.64 -1.88 -33.51
CA PRO A 218 40.77 -0.41 -33.64
C PRO A 218 39.83 0.24 -34.67
N THR A 219 39.53 -0.45 -35.77
CA THR A 219 38.62 0.03 -36.82
C THR A 219 37.16 0.06 -36.36
N GLU A 220 36.67 -1.02 -35.76
CA GLU A 220 35.30 -1.12 -35.27
C GLU A 220 34.99 -0.13 -34.12
N ARG A 221 35.99 0.26 -33.32
CA ARG A 221 35.81 1.27 -32.25
C ARG A 221 35.27 2.58 -32.79
N ILE A 222 35.84 3.07 -33.89
CA ILE A 222 35.49 4.36 -34.50
C ILE A 222 34.01 4.34 -34.93
N GLU A 223 33.56 3.26 -35.56
CA GLU A 223 32.15 3.09 -35.93
C GLU A 223 31.21 2.99 -34.73
N LEU A 224 31.62 2.28 -33.67
CA LEU A 224 30.80 2.11 -32.45
C LEU A 224 30.68 3.42 -31.67
N GLU A 225 31.75 4.22 -31.60
CA GLU A 225 31.76 5.55 -31.01
C GLU A 225 30.92 6.54 -31.81
N GLN A 226 31.02 6.53 -33.15
CA GLN A 226 30.13 7.31 -34.03
C GLN A 226 28.65 6.94 -33.81
N LYS A 227 28.31 5.65 -33.79
CA LYS A 227 26.93 5.17 -33.52
C LYS A 227 26.45 5.58 -32.12
N LYS A 228 27.32 5.60 -31.10
CA LYS A 228 26.99 6.09 -29.75
C LYS A 228 26.69 7.60 -29.76
N LEU A 229 27.52 8.40 -30.45
CA LEU A 229 27.33 9.84 -30.62
C LEU A 229 26.05 10.19 -31.40
N GLU A 230 25.73 9.47 -32.48
CA GLU A 230 24.47 9.66 -33.22
C GLU A 230 23.24 9.40 -32.34
N ILE A 231 23.26 8.32 -31.55
CA ILE A 231 22.19 7.98 -30.61
C ILE A 231 22.04 9.07 -29.54
N GLU A 232 23.15 9.61 -29.03
CA GLU A 232 23.15 10.68 -28.04
C GLU A 232 22.65 12.02 -28.63
N HIS A 233 23.14 12.43 -29.79
CA HIS A 233 22.68 13.65 -30.48
C HIS A 233 21.17 13.57 -30.79
N LYS A 234 20.69 12.41 -31.25
CA LYS A 234 19.25 12.13 -31.49
C LYS A 234 18.43 12.07 -30.18
N ARG A 235 19.03 11.68 -29.05
CA ARG A 235 18.42 11.82 -27.71
C ARG A 235 18.34 13.29 -27.27
N LEU A 236 19.39 14.09 -27.46
CA LEU A 236 19.44 15.51 -27.10
C LEU A 236 18.42 16.33 -27.89
N GLN A 237 18.37 16.17 -29.22
CA GLN A 237 17.34 16.81 -30.06
C GLN A 237 15.91 16.47 -29.60
N ARG A 238 15.66 15.21 -29.21
CA ARG A 238 14.36 14.78 -28.66
C ARG A 238 14.04 15.38 -27.28
N ARG A 239 15.05 15.68 -26.45
CA ARG A 239 14.85 16.42 -25.18
C ARG A 239 14.50 17.87 -25.48
N LEU A 240 15.31 18.57 -26.28
CA LEU A 240 15.10 19.97 -26.66
C LEU A 240 13.76 20.20 -27.37
N ALA A 241 13.31 19.26 -28.21
CA ALA A 241 11.99 19.32 -28.84
C ALA A 241 10.84 19.21 -27.82
N LYS A 242 10.95 18.29 -26.85
CA LYS A 242 9.96 18.18 -25.76
C LYS A 242 9.95 19.41 -24.87
N GLU A 243 11.13 19.93 -24.53
CA GLU A 243 11.28 21.14 -23.71
C GLU A 243 10.65 22.37 -24.40
N LYS A 244 10.96 22.60 -25.68
CA LYS A 244 10.32 23.65 -26.49
C LYS A 244 8.80 23.49 -26.58
N SER A 245 8.29 22.27 -26.76
CA SER A 245 6.83 22.05 -26.80
C SER A 245 6.15 22.29 -25.44
N VAL A 246 6.82 21.97 -24.32
CA VAL A 246 6.31 22.24 -22.96
C VAL A 246 6.34 23.74 -22.65
N VAL A 247 7.35 24.48 -23.14
CA VAL A 247 7.39 25.95 -23.05
C VAL A 247 6.27 26.57 -23.89
N GLN A 248 6.12 26.21 -25.16
CA GLN A 248 5.03 26.71 -26.02
C GLN A 248 3.63 26.39 -25.47
N THR A 249 3.45 25.24 -24.81
CA THR A 249 2.18 24.90 -24.14
C THR A 249 1.90 25.81 -22.93
N LYS A 250 2.94 26.33 -22.26
CA LYS A 250 2.80 27.33 -21.19
C LYS A 250 2.64 28.76 -21.71
N GLU A 251 3.20 29.06 -22.88
CA GLU A 251 3.21 30.40 -23.50
C GLU A 251 2.05 30.60 -24.50
N THR A 252 1.01 29.74 -24.45
CA THR A 252 -0.20 29.93 -25.27
C THR A 252 -0.84 31.27 -24.93
N PRO A 253 -0.99 32.22 -25.89
CA PRO A 253 -1.52 33.54 -25.61
C PRO A 253 -2.94 33.47 -25.02
N VAL A 254 -3.21 34.34 -24.03
CA VAL A 254 -4.57 34.50 -23.49
C VAL A 254 -5.46 35.06 -24.59
N ALA A 255 -6.30 34.20 -25.17
CA ALA A 255 -7.31 34.62 -26.14
C ALA A 255 -8.24 35.67 -25.51
N PRO A 256 -8.61 36.74 -26.23
CA PRO A 256 -9.37 37.84 -25.66
C PRO A 256 -10.73 37.36 -25.15
N THR A 257 -11.02 37.66 -23.88
CA THR A 257 -12.27 37.30 -23.24
C THR A 257 -13.45 37.97 -23.96
N PRO A 258 -14.57 37.25 -24.25
CA PRO A 258 -15.77 37.87 -24.77
C PRO A 258 -16.23 39.00 -23.84
N ALA A 259 -16.61 40.14 -24.42
CA ALA A 259 -16.86 41.37 -23.68
C ALA A 259 -18.12 41.28 -22.79
N VAL A 260 -17.95 40.87 -21.53
CA VAL A 260 -18.98 40.99 -20.51
C VAL A 260 -19.26 42.47 -20.25
N HIS A 261 -20.55 42.81 -20.25
CA HIS A 261 -21.06 44.18 -20.13
C HIS A 261 -20.53 44.89 -18.87
N ARG A 262 -19.67 45.90 -19.06
CA ARG A 262 -19.22 46.81 -17.99
C ARG A 262 -19.96 48.15 -18.12
N PRO A 263 -20.85 48.53 -17.19
CA PRO A 263 -21.42 49.88 -17.17
C PRO A 263 -20.33 50.93 -16.92
N ALA A 264 -20.52 52.13 -17.48
CA ALA A 264 -19.50 53.18 -17.51
C ALA A 264 -19.09 53.68 -16.12
N PRO A 265 -17.81 54.10 -15.93
CA PRO A 265 -17.32 54.57 -14.64
C PRO A 265 -17.95 55.93 -14.27
N LYS A 266 -18.60 55.99 -13.10
CA LYS A 266 -19.12 57.23 -12.54
C LYS A 266 -17.99 57.99 -11.83
N ILE A 267 -17.34 58.89 -12.55
CA ILE A 267 -16.31 59.79 -12.00
C ILE A 267 -16.97 60.69 -10.94
N VAL A 268 -16.41 60.69 -9.72
CA VAL A 268 -16.80 61.60 -8.64
C VAL A 268 -15.65 62.57 -8.45
N ASP A 269 -15.87 63.83 -8.84
CA ASP A 269 -14.87 64.89 -8.73
C ASP A 269 -14.79 65.39 -7.28
N THR A 270 -13.67 65.12 -6.60
CA THR A 270 -13.47 65.47 -5.19
C THR A 270 -13.01 66.92 -4.97
N THR A 271 -12.97 67.73 -6.04
CA THR A 271 -12.30 69.03 -6.04
C THR A 271 -13.23 70.19 -5.69
N LYS A 272 -13.77 70.22 -4.46
CA LYS A 272 -14.39 71.42 -3.84
C LYS A 272 -14.62 71.28 -2.33
N THR A 273 -13.77 71.94 -1.55
CA THR A 273 -14.11 72.45 -0.20
C THR A 273 -14.29 73.96 -0.26
N PRO A 274 -15.24 74.50 0.52
CA PRO A 274 -14.97 75.72 1.28
C PRO A 274 -15.08 75.50 2.79
N PHE A 275 -14.37 76.33 3.56
CA PHE A 275 -14.39 76.39 5.03
C PHE A 275 -15.55 77.27 5.55
N ALA A 276 -16.16 76.89 6.69
CA ALA A 276 -16.63 77.75 7.80
C ALA A 276 -17.53 76.91 8.75
N SER A 277 -17.12 76.43 9.93
CA SER A 277 -16.70 77.11 11.18
C SER A 277 -17.85 77.69 12.04
N SER A 278 -18.25 76.94 13.07
CA SER A 278 -18.80 77.45 14.35
C SER A 278 -18.63 76.38 15.46
N LEU A 279 -18.82 76.75 16.72
CA LEU A 279 -18.18 76.11 17.89
C LEU A 279 -19.11 75.21 18.76
N PRO A 280 -18.53 74.26 19.54
CA PRO A 280 -19.24 73.42 20.53
C PRO A 280 -19.35 74.15 21.91
N PRO A 281 -20.02 73.65 22.99
CA PRO A 281 -19.64 72.43 23.73
C PRO A 281 -20.77 71.68 24.50
N SER A 282 -20.37 70.76 25.39
CA SER A 282 -21.15 70.06 26.45
C SER A 282 -21.98 68.84 25.99
N ALA A 283 -21.92 67.65 26.62
CA ALA A 283 -21.15 67.19 27.78
C ALA A 283 -20.71 65.71 27.64
N ALA A 284 -19.84 65.26 28.55
CA ALA A 284 -19.36 63.87 28.72
C ALA A 284 -19.18 63.61 30.25
N PRO A 285 -18.94 62.37 30.74
CA PRO A 285 -18.71 61.08 30.06
C PRO A 285 -19.89 60.08 30.36
N GLU A 286 -19.83 58.77 30.66
CA GLU A 286 -18.73 57.84 30.98
C GLU A 286 -19.05 56.32 30.78
N LYS A 287 -18.07 55.49 31.15
CA LYS A 287 -17.89 54.02 31.22
C LYS A 287 -19.04 53.28 31.96
N THR A 288 -19.25 51.95 31.90
CA THR A 288 -18.25 50.88 32.20
C THR A 288 -18.76 49.44 31.91
N LYS A 289 -17.89 48.59 31.32
CA LYS A 289 -17.70 47.10 31.38
C LYS A 289 -18.86 46.06 31.56
N THR A 290 -18.57 44.91 30.92
CA THR A 290 -18.92 43.48 31.20
C THR A 290 -18.84 43.06 32.70
N PRO A 291 -19.39 41.89 33.17
CA PRO A 291 -19.37 40.56 32.51
C PRO A 291 -20.55 39.58 32.78
N LYS A 292 -20.31 38.28 32.52
CA LYS A 292 -21.23 37.10 32.57
C LYS A 292 -20.99 36.20 33.81
N PRO A 293 -22.07 35.70 34.45
CA PRO A 293 -22.16 34.37 35.10
C PRO A 293 -23.49 33.63 34.78
N GLU A 294 -23.76 32.34 35.08
CA GLU A 294 -22.91 31.14 35.06
C GLU A 294 -23.75 29.85 34.73
N LYS A 295 -23.93 28.86 35.65
CA LYS A 295 -24.83 27.67 35.55
C LYS A 295 -25.28 27.17 36.96
N PRO A 296 -26.41 26.43 37.08
CA PRO A 296 -26.41 25.09 37.71
C PRO A 296 -27.25 24.07 36.89
N ILE A 297 -27.05 22.74 36.83
CA ILE A 297 -26.67 21.66 37.77
C ILE A 297 -27.82 21.13 38.65
N LYS A 298 -28.29 19.90 38.33
CA LYS A 298 -28.97 18.87 39.16
C LYS A 298 -28.72 17.51 38.48
N THR A 299 -27.97 16.52 39.00
CA THR A 299 -28.08 15.65 40.21
C THR A 299 -28.88 14.35 40.02
N LEU A 300 -28.16 13.22 40.13
CA LEU A 300 -28.57 11.81 40.40
C LEU A 300 -28.37 11.50 41.92
N PRO A 301 -28.62 10.28 42.46
CA PRO A 301 -29.52 9.17 42.08
C PRO A 301 -30.58 8.94 43.23
N PRO A 302 -31.06 7.72 43.57
CA PRO A 302 -30.29 6.61 44.17
C PRO A 302 -30.58 5.21 43.52
N ALA A 303 -30.10 4.11 44.12
CA ALA A 303 -30.22 2.75 43.58
C ALA A 303 -30.39 1.66 44.67
N GLU A 304 -31.25 0.66 44.39
CA GLU A 304 -31.44 -0.68 45.00
C GLU A 304 -32.63 -1.34 44.27
N SER A 305 -32.89 -2.65 44.18
CA SER A 305 -32.20 -3.89 44.62
C SER A 305 -32.60 -5.07 43.66
N PRO A 306 -32.68 -6.37 44.04
CA PRO A 306 -31.58 -7.33 43.99
C PRO A 306 -31.77 -8.51 42.99
N LEU A 307 -30.78 -9.41 42.95
CA LEU A 307 -30.75 -10.65 42.14
C LEU A 307 -31.61 -11.79 42.74
N PRO A 308 -32.15 -12.72 41.90
CA PRO A 308 -32.67 -14.00 42.36
C PRO A 308 -31.54 -15.02 42.70
N PRO A 309 -31.80 -16.04 43.54
CA PRO A 309 -30.76 -16.89 44.13
C PRO A 309 -30.34 -18.09 43.28
N LEU A 310 -29.22 -18.72 43.66
CA LEU A 310 -28.89 -20.09 43.28
C LEU A 310 -29.90 -21.08 43.89
N SER A 311 -30.20 -22.15 43.17
CA SER A 311 -30.87 -23.35 43.68
C SER A 311 -29.86 -24.48 43.86
N GLU A 312 -29.77 -25.04 45.06
CA GLU A 312 -28.90 -26.19 45.37
C GLU A 312 -29.48 -27.53 44.85
N GLU A 313 -28.61 -28.54 44.84
CA GLU A 313 -28.85 -29.92 44.39
C GLU A 313 -29.70 -30.74 45.39
N PRO A 314 -30.37 -31.81 44.91
CA PRO A 314 -30.37 -33.04 45.71
C PRO A 314 -29.91 -34.29 44.93
N ALA A 315 -29.08 -35.09 45.60
CA ALA A 315 -28.44 -36.30 45.12
C ALA A 315 -29.42 -37.47 44.77
N PRO A 316 -29.01 -38.46 43.95
CA PRO A 316 -29.90 -39.48 43.41
C PRO A 316 -30.28 -40.61 44.37
N LYS A 317 -31.41 -41.28 44.09
CA LYS A 317 -31.87 -42.55 44.68
C LYS A 317 -32.83 -43.30 43.73
N PRO A 318 -33.03 -44.62 43.90
CA PRO A 318 -32.14 -45.62 44.49
C PRO A 318 -31.51 -46.55 43.44
#